data_AF-A0AAW6VY13-F1
#
_entry.id   AF-A0AAW6VY13-F1
#
_cell.length_a   1.000
_cell.length_b   1.000
_cell.length_c   1.000
_cell.angle_alpha   90.00
_cell.angle_beta   90.00
_cell.angle_gamma   90.00
#
_symmetry.space_group_name_H-M   'P 1'
#
loop_
_entity.id
_entity.type
_entity.pdbx_description
1 polymer ?
#
loop_
_entity_poly.entity_id
_entity_poly.type
_entity_poly.pdbx_seq_one_letter_code
_entity_poly.pdbx_strand_id
1 'polypeptide(L)'
;MTIAAAWVRTLRNCKELIVVSDSRLNGGMKMDCGQKIITLPRSDAFICFAGDTSWAYPLMHQVASAIDIYDRCSSRAQDIKELKTHILKIFERLREQIHDAIGDMDIPDAKFIFGGYSWIRKKFIIWHITYQKSTNSFRADPAREIYGSPVVFTGDEEHVIVANAMLREKLKSRGKLDNLEKGMKNTVKFE
;
A
#
# COMPACT_ATOMS: atom_id res chain seq x y z
N MET A 1 -1.60 -13.01 7.62
CA MET A 1 -0.59 -12.96 6.53
C MET A 1 0.69 -12.36 7.10
N THR A 2 1.86 -12.92 6.80
CA THR A 2 3.11 -12.50 7.45
C THR A 2 3.51 -11.03 7.21
N ILE A 3 3.91 -10.55 6.02
CA ILE A 3 4.32 -9.13 5.84
C ILE A 3 4.56 -8.70 4.37
N ALA A 4 4.31 -7.43 4.07
CA ALA A 4 4.75 -6.74 2.85
C ALA A 4 5.29 -5.33 3.14
N ALA A 5 6.12 -4.80 2.24
CA ALA A 5 6.74 -3.50 2.38
C ALA A 5 6.88 -2.79 1.03
N ALA A 6 6.83 -1.46 1.05
CA ALA A 6 7.21 -0.64 -0.08
C ALA A 6 7.95 0.62 0.38
N TRP A 7 8.94 1.05 -0.40
CA TRP A 7 9.66 2.28 -0.14
C TRP A 7 10.27 2.87 -1.40
N VAL A 8 10.58 4.16 -1.34
CA VAL A 8 11.37 4.82 -2.39
C VAL A 8 12.84 4.84 -1.96
N ARG A 9 13.73 4.38 -2.83
CA ARG A 9 15.19 4.54 -2.63
C ARG A 9 15.75 5.50 -3.67
N THR A 10 16.82 6.18 -3.30
CA THR A 10 17.65 6.96 -4.24
C THR A 10 18.88 6.14 -4.60
N LEU A 11 19.09 5.91 -5.89
CA LEU A 11 20.28 5.28 -6.44
C LEU A 11 20.96 6.29 -7.36
N ARG A 12 22.11 6.82 -6.93
CA ARG A 12 22.82 7.92 -7.61
C ARG A 12 21.88 9.13 -7.82
N ASN A 13 21.54 9.43 -9.08
CA ASN A 13 20.66 10.51 -9.50
C ASN A 13 19.21 10.06 -9.82
N CYS A 14 18.90 8.78 -9.63
CA CYS A 14 17.58 8.22 -9.91
C CYS A 14 16.87 7.83 -8.61
N LYS A 15 15.53 7.89 -8.64
CA LYS A 15 14.68 7.31 -7.61
C LYS A 15 14.07 6.03 -8.15
N GLU A 16 13.89 5.05 -7.28
CA GLU A 16 13.23 3.78 -7.60
C GLU A 16 12.21 3.47 -6.51
N LEU A 17 11.06 2.94 -6.93
CA LEU A 17 10.05 2.41 -6.04
C LEU A 17 10.27 0.90 -5.90
N ILE A 18 10.49 0.46 -4.68
CA ILE A 18 10.67 -0.96 -4.34
C ILE A 18 9.42 -1.44 -3.62
N VAL A 19 8.92 -2.60 -4.02
CA VAL A 19 7.84 -3.33 -3.37
C VAL A 19 8.26 -4.78 -3.17
N VAL A 20 8.02 -5.32 -1.98
CA VAL A 20 8.33 -6.70 -1.62
C VAL A 20 7.23 -7.27 -0.74
N SER A 21 6.98 -8.56 -0.85
CA SER A 21 6.12 -9.30 0.07
C SER A 21 6.77 -10.63 0.41
N ASP A 22 6.41 -11.20 1.56
CA ASP A 22 6.67 -12.61 1.81
C ASP A 22 5.86 -13.48 0.81
N SER A 23 6.27 -14.72 0.58
CA SER A 23 5.67 -15.58 -0.44
C SER A 23 4.56 -16.51 0.09
N ARG A 24 4.29 -16.54 1.40
CA ARG A 24 3.38 -17.54 2.00
C ARG A 24 1.95 -17.05 2.13
N LEU A 25 0.98 -17.82 1.67
CA LEU A 25 -0.42 -17.75 2.11
C LEU A 25 -0.69 -18.80 3.17
N ASN A 26 -1.50 -18.44 4.16
CA ASN A 26 -1.89 -19.31 5.25
C ASN A 26 -3.37 -19.07 5.59
N GLY A 27 -4.15 -20.14 5.75
CA GLY A 27 -5.59 -20.10 6.00
C GLY A 27 -6.17 -21.50 6.10
N GLY A 28 -5.68 -22.31 7.04
CA GLY A 28 -6.00 -23.75 7.17
C GLY A 28 -5.10 -24.67 6.33
N MET A 29 -4.43 -24.10 5.32
CA MET A 29 -3.35 -24.73 4.54
C MET A 29 -2.25 -23.71 4.25
N LYS A 30 -1.08 -24.17 3.79
CA LYS A 30 0.05 -23.31 3.45
C LYS A 30 0.37 -23.41 1.96
N MET A 31 0.56 -22.26 1.32
CA MET A 31 1.06 -22.14 -0.05
C MET A 31 2.27 -21.21 -0.05
N ASP A 32 3.45 -21.73 -0.34
CA ASP A 32 4.72 -21.00 -0.22
C ASP A 32 5.06 -20.09 -1.42
N CYS A 33 4.20 -20.07 -2.44
CA CYS A 33 4.35 -19.31 -3.69
C CYS A 33 3.13 -18.42 -3.99
N GLY A 34 2.52 -17.82 -2.97
CA GLY A 34 1.41 -16.88 -3.10
C GLY A 34 1.82 -15.51 -3.64
N GLN A 35 1.32 -15.17 -4.83
CA GLN A 35 1.50 -13.84 -5.41
C GLN A 35 0.65 -12.82 -4.64
N LYS A 36 1.29 -11.83 -4.02
CA LYS A 36 0.61 -10.73 -3.29
C LYS A 36 0.76 -9.36 -3.93
N ILE A 37 1.61 -9.26 -4.94
CA ILE A 37 1.91 -8.04 -5.66
C ILE A 37 1.41 -8.21 -7.10
N ILE A 38 0.63 -7.24 -7.56
CA ILE A 38 0.21 -7.12 -8.95
C ILE A 38 0.70 -5.77 -9.48
N THR A 39 1.44 -5.81 -10.57
CA THR A 39 1.64 -4.63 -11.42
C THR A 39 0.32 -4.35 -12.12
N LEU A 40 -0.22 -3.15 -11.94
CA LEU A 40 -1.48 -2.80 -12.61
C LEU A 40 -1.26 -2.75 -14.13
N PRO A 41 -2.31 -2.88 -14.96
CA PRO A 41 -2.21 -2.80 -16.42
C PRO A 41 -2.01 -1.35 -16.91
N ARG A 42 -0.97 -0.74 -16.34
CA ARG A 42 -0.36 0.55 -16.62
C ARG A 42 1.07 0.49 -16.08
N SER A 43 2.03 1.01 -16.83
CA SER A 43 3.46 0.76 -16.57
C SER A 43 4.05 1.46 -15.33
N ASP A 44 3.26 2.18 -14.54
CA ASP A 44 3.72 3.09 -13.49
C ASP A 44 3.09 2.88 -12.13
N ALA A 45 2.32 1.79 -11.93
CA ALA A 45 1.58 1.56 -10.69
C ALA A 45 1.55 0.07 -10.27
N PHE A 46 1.44 -0.16 -8.97
CA PHE A 46 1.27 -1.49 -8.38
C PHE A 46 0.22 -1.46 -7.27
N ILE A 47 -0.32 -2.63 -6.96
CA ILE A 47 -1.06 -2.87 -5.73
C ILE A 47 -0.55 -4.16 -5.08
N CYS A 48 -0.43 -4.13 -3.76
CA CYS A 48 -0.03 -5.26 -2.93
C CYS A 48 -1.02 -5.40 -1.78
N PHE A 49 -1.32 -6.62 -1.32
CA PHE A 49 -2.24 -6.82 -0.20
C PHE A 49 -1.61 -7.44 1.04
N ALA A 50 -2.31 -7.25 2.16
CA ALA A 50 -2.26 -8.02 3.38
C ALA A 50 -3.64 -8.29 3.97
N GLY A 51 -3.79 -9.38 4.72
CA GLY A 51 -5.06 -9.81 5.32
C GLY A 51 -5.66 -11.05 4.65
N ASP A 52 -6.98 -11.17 4.75
CA ASP A 52 -7.77 -12.26 4.20
C ASP A 52 -7.80 -12.22 2.66
N THR A 53 -7.40 -13.35 2.08
CA THR A 53 -7.40 -13.59 0.63
C THR A 53 -8.79 -13.55 0.02
N SER A 54 -9.84 -13.92 0.77
CA SER A 54 -11.22 -13.92 0.31
C SER A 54 -11.71 -12.51 -0.06
N TRP A 55 -11.20 -11.50 0.63
CA TRP A 55 -11.42 -10.09 0.34
C TRP A 55 -10.40 -9.51 -0.60
N ALA A 56 -9.11 -9.76 -0.34
CA ALA A 56 -8.04 -9.04 -1.01
C ALA A 56 -7.92 -9.37 -2.51
N TYR A 57 -8.06 -10.64 -2.88
CA TYR A 57 -7.92 -11.05 -4.29
C TYR A 57 -9.04 -10.49 -5.17
N PRO A 58 -10.34 -10.64 -4.85
CA PRO A 58 -11.41 -10.05 -5.66
C PRO A 58 -11.25 -8.55 -5.82
N LEU A 59 -10.92 -7.83 -4.75
CA LEU A 59 -10.70 -6.38 -4.78
C LEU A 59 -9.55 -6.00 -5.73
N MET A 60 -8.40 -6.68 -5.64
CA MET A 60 -7.26 -6.40 -6.53
C MET A 60 -7.53 -6.76 -7.98
N HIS A 61 -8.17 -7.90 -8.24
CA HIS A 61 -8.47 -8.35 -9.60
C HIS A 61 -9.51 -7.44 -10.27
N GLN A 62 -10.50 -6.95 -9.53
CA GLN A 62 -11.45 -5.99 -10.05
C GLN A 62 -10.77 -4.65 -10.37
N VAL A 63 -9.83 -4.20 -9.54
CA VAL A 63 -9.03 -3.00 -9.83
C VAL A 63 -8.21 -3.19 -11.10
N ALA A 64 -7.49 -4.31 -11.23
CA ALA A 64 -6.70 -4.60 -12.43
C ALA A 64 -7.59 -4.61 -13.68
N SER A 65 -8.72 -5.32 -13.64
CA SER A 65 -9.66 -5.42 -14.77
C SER A 65 -10.27 -4.06 -15.14
N ALA A 66 -10.66 -3.26 -14.14
CA ALA A 66 -11.23 -1.92 -14.36
C ALA A 66 -10.22 -0.96 -14.99
N ILE A 67 -8.93 -1.08 -14.65
CA ILE A 67 -7.86 -0.28 -15.26
C ILE A 67 -7.61 -0.71 -16.70
N ASP A 68 -7.61 -2.02 -16.97
CA ASP A 68 -7.32 -2.59 -18.29
C ASP A 68 -8.38 -2.18 -19.33
N ILE A 69 -9.66 -2.25 -18.93
CA ILE A 69 -10.80 -1.99 -19.81
C ILE A 69 -10.98 -0.49 -20.10
N TYR A 70 -10.53 0.39 -19.19
CA TYR A 70 -10.72 1.83 -19.34
C TYR A 70 -9.44 2.54 -19.81
N ASP A 71 -9.44 2.95 -21.08
CA ASP A 71 -8.27 3.52 -21.76
C ASP A 71 -7.58 4.67 -20.99
N ARG A 72 -8.35 5.57 -20.34
CA ARG A 72 -7.76 6.67 -19.56
C ARG A 72 -6.99 6.20 -18.32
N CYS A 73 -7.36 5.05 -17.76
CA CYS A 73 -6.65 4.40 -16.66
C CYS A 73 -5.36 3.72 -17.15
N SER A 74 -5.43 2.94 -18.22
CA SER A 74 -4.32 2.14 -18.76
C SER A 74 -3.26 2.99 -19.47
N SER A 75 -3.67 4.00 -20.25
CA SER A 75 -2.79 4.94 -20.97
C SER A 75 -2.01 5.91 -20.07
N ARG A 76 -2.25 5.89 -18.76
CA ARG A 76 -1.69 6.82 -17.75
C ARG A 76 -2.14 8.28 -17.92
N ALA A 77 -3.16 8.55 -18.74
CA ALA A 77 -3.78 9.86 -18.85
C ALA A 77 -4.30 10.36 -17.49
N GLN A 78 -4.71 9.43 -16.61
CA GLN A 78 -4.99 9.71 -15.20
C GLN A 78 -3.73 9.56 -14.35
N ASP A 79 -3.41 10.62 -13.59
CA ASP A 79 -2.34 10.61 -12.58
C ASP A 79 -2.66 9.62 -11.45
N ILE A 80 -1.61 9.09 -10.82
CA ILE A 80 -1.73 8.10 -9.75
C ILE A 80 -2.60 8.57 -8.57
N LYS A 81 -2.68 9.89 -8.30
CA LYS A 81 -3.58 10.42 -7.27
C LYS A 81 -5.06 10.30 -7.62
N GLU A 82 -5.40 10.46 -8.89
CA GLU A 82 -6.78 10.26 -9.39
C GLU A 82 -7.10 8.76 -9.39
N LEU A 83 -6.14 7.93 -9.84
CA LEU A 83 -6.27 6.48 -9.82
C LEU A 83 -6.55 5.95 -8.42
N LYS A 84 -5.84 6.43 -7.39
CA LYS A 84 -6.11 6.12 -5.98
C LYS A 84 -7.59 6.29 -5.63
N THR A 85 -8.19 7.41 -6.04
CA THR A 85 -9.60 7.71 -5.75
C THR A 85 -10.53 6.78 -6.53
N HIS A 86 -10.17 6.42 -7.75
CA HIS A 86 -10.91 5.43 -8.53
C HIS A 86 -10.86 4.03 -7.88
N ILE A 87 -9.69 3.60 -7.40
CA ILE A 87 -9.51 2.34 -6.67
C ILE A 87 -10.41 2.26 -5.44
N LEU A 88 -10.43 3.32 -4.61
CA LEU A 88 -11.31 3.34 -3.44
C LEU A 88 -12.79 3.21 -3.83
N LYS A 89 -13.23 3.87 -4.91
CA LYS A 89 -14.60 3.71 -5.42
C LYS A 89 -14.91 2.29 -5.89
N ILE A 90 -13.94 1.59 -6.49
CA ILE A 90 -14.10 0.18 -6.88
C ILE A 90 -14.26 -0.68 -5.62
N PHE A 91 -13.42 -0.45 -4.60
CA PHE A 91 -13.51 -1.19 -3.35
C PHE A 91 -14.87 -1.02 -2.67
N GLU A 92 -15.36 0.22 -2.57
CA GLU A 92 -16.68 0.46 -1.99
C GLU A 92 -17.79 -0.20 -2.80
N ARG A 93 -17.80 -0.04 -4.13
CA ARG A 93 -18.82 -0.64 -4.98
C ARG A 93 -18.87 -2.15 -4.86
N LEU A 94 -17.71 -2.81 -4.82
CA LEU A 94 -17.65 -4.26 -4.64
C LEU A 94 -18.18 -4.69 -3.27
N ARG A 95 -17.78 -3.96 -2.22
CA ARG A 95 -18.24 -4.24 -0.86
C ARG A 95 -19.76 -4.09 -0.73
N GLU A 96 -20.33 -3.08 -1.38
CA GLU A 96 -21.79 -2.85 -1.45
C GLU A 96 -22.55 -3.98 -2.18
N GLN A 97 -21.87 -4.86 -2.94
CA GLN A 97 -22.51 -6.02 -3.57
C GLN A 97 -22.56 -7.25 -2.66
N ILE A 98 -21.94 -7.23 -1.48
CA ILE A 98 -21.92 -8.38 -0.57
C ILE A 98 -23.24 -8.43 0.19
N HIS A 99 -23.92 -9.57 0.08
CA HIS A 99 -25.17 -9.88 0.74
C HIS A 99 -25.08 -11.24 1.44
N ASP A 100 -26.00 -11.50 2.37
CA ASP A 100 -26.14 -12.78 3.10
C ASP A 100 -24.87 -13.24 3.85
N ALA A 101 -24.08 -12.30 4.37
CA ALA A 101 -22.91 -12.61 5.18
C ALA A 101 -23.30 -13.20 6.54
N ILE A 102 -22.52 -14.18 7.00
CA ILE A 102 -22.67 -14.78 8.34
C ILE A 102 -21.72 -14.06 9.30
N GLY A 103 -22.27 -13.52 10.39
CA GLY A 103 -21.48 -12.80 11.38
C GLY A 103 -20.74 -11.61 10.76
N ASP A 104 -19.46 -11.44 11.11
CA ASP A 104 -18.63 -10.32 10.67
C ASP A 104 -17.93 -10.55 9.31
N MET A 105 -18.35 -11.54 8.52
CA MET A 105 -17.68 -11.85 7.24
C MET A 105 -17.86 -10.75 6.17
N ASP A 106 -18.84 -9.84 6.34
CA ASP A 106 -19.03 -8.65 5.51
C ASP A 106 -18.06 -7.51 5.85
N ILE A 107 -17.34 -7.61 6.96
CA ILE A 107 -16.31 -6.67 7.37
C ILE A 107 -15.00 -7.03 6.66
N PRO A 108 -14.48 -6.17 5.76
CA PRO A 108 -13.24 -6.48 5.07
C PRO A 108 -12.04 -6.56 6.01
N ASP A 109 -11.42 -7.72 6.10
CA ASP A 109 -10.08 -7.87 6.68
C ASP A 109 -9.03 -7.85 5.56
N ALA A 110 -8.90 -6.69 4.90
CA ALA A 110 -7.92 -6.49 3.85
C ALA A 110 -7.25 -5.12 3.97
N LYS A 111 -5.93 -5.13 3.82
CA LYS A 111 -5.04 -3.97 3.83
C LYS A 111 -4.28 -3.97 2.51
N PHE A 112 -3.98 -2.81 1.96
CA PHE A 112 -3.26 -2.73 0.69
C PHE A 112 -2.16 -1.69 0.73
N ILE A 113 -1.05 -1.97 0.06
CA ILE A 113 -0.12 -0.94 -0.37
C ILE A 113 -0.43 -0.65 -1.84
N PHE A 114 -0.80 0.58 -2.12
CA PHE A 114 -0.97 1.06 -3.49
C PHE A 114 0.06 2.15 -3.75
N GLY A 115 0.75 2.09 -4.88
CA GLY A 115 1.76 3.10 -5.20
C GLY A 115 2.13 3.14 -6.66
N GLY A 116 2.82 4.20 -7.04
CA GLY A 116 3.23 4.43 -8.41
C GLY A 116 3.91 5.77 -8.63
N TYR A 117 4.20 6.09 -9.89
CA TYR A 117 4.82 7.35 -10.27
C TYR A 117 3.77 8.41 -10.62
N SER A 118 3.80 9.55 -9.94
CA SER A 118 3.01 10.72 -10.34
C SER A 118 3.78 11.51 -11.40
N TRP A 119 3.26 11.52 -12.63
CA TRP A 119 3.85 12.30 -13.71
C TRP A 119 3.58 13.80 -13.57
N ILE A 120 2.56 14.20 -12.79
CA ILE A 120 2.31 15.60 -12.43
C ILE A 120 3.36 16.08 -11.42
N ARG A 121 3.57 15.30 -10.34
CA ARG A 121 4.47 15.69 -9.25
C ARG A 121 5.92 15.26 -9.44
N LYS A 122 6.21 14.54 -10.54
CA LYS A 122 7.51 13.97 -10.88
C LYS A 122 8.15 13.14 -9.75
N LYS A 123 7.34 12.42 -8.98
CA LYS A 123 7.80 11.60 -7.86
C LYS A 123 6.95 10.35 -7.65
N PHE A 124 7.55 9.34 -7.02
CA PHE A 124 6.81 8.18 -6.53
C PHE A 124 5.94 8.56 -5.32
N ILE A 125 4.74 8.00 -5.27
CA ILE A 125 3.79 8.16 -4.17
C ILE A 125 3.30 6.78 -3.76
N ILE A 126 3.16 6.57 -2.46
CA ILE A 126 2.71 5.31 -1.86
C ILE A 126 1.61 5.63 -0.86
N TRP A 127 0.57 4.81 -0.83
CA TRP A 127 -0.52 4.83 0.12
C TRP A 127 -0.69 3.48 0.80
N HIS A 128 -1.02 3.52 2.08
CA HIS A 128 -1.56 2.40 2.83
C HIS A 128 -3.08 2.51 2.83
N ILE A 129 -3.75 1.53 2.25
CA ILE A 129 -5.20 1.44 2.20
C ILE A 129 -5.67 0.47 3.28
N THR A 130 -6.60 0.90 4.12
CA THR A 130 -7.16 0.11 5.21
C THR A 130 -8.67 0.30 5.29
N TYR A 131 -9.39 -0.74 5.68
CA TYR A 131 -10.80 -0.60 6.02
C TYR A 131 -10.96 0.05 7.40
N GLN A 132 -11.80 1.07 7.49
CA GLN A 132 -12.09 1.80 8.73
C GLN A 132 -13.50 1.46 9.19
N LYS A 133 -13.62 0.68 10.28
CA LYS A 133 -14.92 0.31 10.85
C LYS A 133 -15.75 1.54 11.27
N SER A 134 -15.10 2.58 11.77
CA SER A 134 -15.75 3.82 12.23
C SER A 134 -16.43 4.62 11.11
N THR A 135 -15.88 4.58 9.89
CA THR A 135 -16.44 5.28 8.72
C THR A 135 -17.05 4.33 7.70
N ASN A 136 -17.10 3.03 8.01
CA ASN A 136 -17.61 1.96 7.15
C ASN A 136 -17.07 2.03 5.71
N SER A 137 -15.77 2.31 5.55
CA SER A 137 -15.15 2.60 4.24
C SER A 137 -13.65 2.36 4.24
N PHE A 138 -13.09 2.14 3.05
CA PHE A 138 -11.66 2.12 2.81
C PHE A 138 -11.08 3.53 2.77
N ARG A 139 -9.98 3.70 3.48
CA ARG A 139 -9.21 4.95 3.54
C ARG A 139 -7.80 4.71 3.03
N ALA A 140 -7.30 5.65 2.23
CA ALA A 140 -5.92 5.63 1.72
C ALA A 140 -5.08 6.70 2.42
N ASP A 141 -4.19 6.27 3.32
CA ASP A 141 -3.26 7.12 4.04
C ASP A 141 -1.92 7.19 3.31
N PRO A 142 -1.30 8.39 3.18
CA PRO A 142 0.01 8.48 2.56
C PRO A 142 1.05 7.72 3.40
N ALA A 143 1.97 7.04 2.73
CA ALA A 143 3.09 6.40 3.41
C ALA A 143 3.91 7.44 4.19
N ARG A 144 4.37 7.05 5.38
CA ARG A 144 5.27 7.88 6.20
C ARG A 144 6.56 8.14 5.43
N GLU A 145 7.08 9.35 5.55
CA GLU A 145 8.40 9.69 5.01
C GLU A 145 9.50 9.52 6.07
N ILE A 146 10.63 8.96 5.66
CA ILE A 146 11.88 8.90 6.44
C ILE A 146 12.98 9.50 5.55
N TYR A 147 13.58 10.63 5.96
CA TYR A 147 14.48 11.46 5.12
C TYR A 147 13.89 11.79 3.75
N GLY A 148 12.62 12.22 3.71
CA GLY A 148 11.94 12.57 2.46
C GLY A 148 11.71 11.39 1.51
N SER A 149 11.87 10.15 1.99
CA SER A 149 11.62 8.93 1.25
C SER A 149 10.41 8.19 1.85
N PRO A 150 9.32 8.02 1.09
CA PRO A 150 8.17 7.25 1.53
C PRO A 150 8.54 5.81 1.88
N VAL A 151 8.00 5.28 2.97
CA VAL A 151 8.12 3.89 3.41
C VAL A 151 6.84 3.43 4.11
N VAL A 152 6.44 2.19 3.84
CA VAL A 152 5.26 1.56 4.44
C VAL A 152 5.50 0.07 4.61
N PHE A 153 4.95 -0.47 5.71
CA PHE A 153 4.80 -1.90 5.96
C PHE A 153 3.32 -2.22 6.09
N THR A 154 2.91 -3.40 5.65
CA THR A 154 1.56 -3.94 5.87
C THR A 154 1.65 -5.43 6.16
N GLY A 155 0.68 -6.00 6.88
CA GLY A 155 0.75 -7.38 7.37
C GLY A 155 -0.05 -7.58 8.65
N ASP A 156 0.22 -8.70 9.31
CA ASP A 156 -0.21 -8.94 10.69
C ASP A 156 0.47 -7.91 11.62
N GLU A 157 -0.28 -7.40 12.59
CA GLU A 157 0.13 -6.24 13.39
C GLU A 157 1.47 -6.45 14.11
N GLU A 158 1.65 -7.62 14.72
CA GLU A 158 2.89 -8.02 15.39
C GLU A 158 4.10 -7.94 14.44
N HIS A 159 3.99 -8.46 13.23
CA HIS A 159 5.07 -8.44 12.25
C HIS A 159 5.37 -7.02 11.76
N VAL A 160 4.35 -6.19 11.58
CA VAL A 160 4.52 -4.77 11.23
C VAL A 160 5.24 -4.01 12.35
N ILE A 161 4.90 -4.26 13.62
CA ILE A 161 5.58 -3.66 14.78
C ILE A 161 7.05 -4.05 14.79
N VAL A 162 7.35 -5.35 14.66
CA VAL A 162 8.72 -5.87 14.63
C VAL A 162 9.51 -5.27 13.47
N ALA A 163 8.95 -5.24 12.26
CA ALA A 163 9.63 -4.67 11.10
C ALA A 163 9.95 -3.18 11.26
N ASN A 164 9.01 -2.41 11.84
CA ASN A 164 9.26 -1.01 12.16
C ASN A 164 10.37 -0.83 13.20
N ALA A 165 10.42 -1.67 14.23
CA ALA A 165 11.49 -1.66 15.23
C ALA A 165 12.84 -2.00 14.59
N MET A 166 12.90 -3.05 13.77
CA MET A 166 14.12 -3.43 13.03
C MET A 166 14.59 -2.32 12.08
N LEU A 167 13.67 -1.63 11.39
CA LEU A 167 14.02 -0.50 10.55
C LEU A 167 14.62 0.64 11.38
N ARG A 168 14.03 0.97 12.53
CA ARG A 168 14.56 1.99 13.44
C ARG A 168 15.97 1.63 13.90
N GLU A 169 16.19 0.42 14.41
CA GLU A 169 17.54 -0.02 14.83
C GLU A 169 18.54 0.01 13.67
N LYS A 170 18.12 -0.37 12.46
CA LYS A 170 18.99 -0.29 11.27
C LYS A 170 19.33 1.15 10.87
N LEU A 171 18.41 2.10 11.07
CA LEU A 171 18.67 3.52 10.85
C LEU A 171 19.59 4.11 11.93
N LYS A 172 19.44 3.65 13.18
CA LYS A 172 20.25 4.10 14.33
C LYS A 172 21.69 3.64 14.20
N SER A 173 21.90 2.35 13.94
CA SER A 173 23.23 1.78 13.67
C SER A 173 23.96 2.41 12.48
N ARG A 174 23.23 3.07 11.57
CA ARG A 174 23.78 3.81 10.43
C ARG A 174 23.96 5.32 10.70
N GLY A 175 23.80 5.77 11.95
CA GLY A 175 23.93 7.18 12.34
C GLY A 175 22.88 8.08 11.68
N LYS A 176 21.79 7.52 11.18
CA LYS A 176 20.75 8.32 10.52
C LYS A 176 19.83 8.94 11.57
N LEU A 177 19.34 8.17 12.54
CA LEU A 177 18.25 8.58 13.46
C LEU A 177 18.53 9.87 14.25
N ASP A 178 19.77 10.12 14.68
CA ASP A 178 20.15 11.35 15.41
C ASP A 178 19.93 12.63 14.58
N ASN A 179 19.88 12.52 13.25
CA ASN A 179 19.59 13.64 12.35
C ASN A 179 18.08 13.88 12.14
N LEU A 180 17.21 12.89 12.40
CA LEU A 180 15.75 13.03 12.34
C LEU A 180 15.21 13.83 13.54
N GLU A 181 15.73 13.56 14.74
CA GLU A 181 15.33 14.29 15.96
C GLU A 181 15.81 15.75 15.96
N LYS A 182 17.00 16.02 15.38
CA LYS A 182 17.49 17.39 15.15
C LYS A 182 16.70 18.12 14.06
N GLY A 183 16.25 17.41 13.02
CA GLY A 183 15.44 17.98 11.93
C GLY A 183 14.00 18.32 12.34
N MET A 184 13.37 17.52 13.21
CA MET A 184 12.00 17.78 13.72
C MET A 184 11.90 19.06 14.55
N LYS A 185 12.98 19.52 15.20
CA LYS A 185 13.00 20.80 15.92
C LYS A 185 12.86 22.02 14.98
N ASN A 186 13.12 21.86 13.68
CA ASN A 186 13.14 22.96 12.71
C ASN A 186 11.91 23.02 11.79
N THR A 187 10.91 22.13 11.93
CA THR A 187 9.78 22.05 10.99
C THR A 187 8.40 22.13 11.64
N VAL A 188 8.28 22.89 12.73
CA VAL A 188 6.96 23.34 13.23
C VAL A 188 6.85 24.85 13.01
N LYS A 189 6.41 25.23 11.82
CA LYS A 189 5.60 26.44 11.60
C LYS A 189 4.40 25.99 10.77
N PHE A 190 3.26 25.95 11.41
CA PHE A 190 1.97 25.90 10.73
C PHE A 190 1.67 27.32 10.25
N GLU A 191 1.59 27.50 8.94
CA GLU A 191 0.75 28.51 8.29
C GLU A 191 -0.28 27.77 7.43
#